data_AF-A0A9N7NQ75-F1
#
_entry.id   AF-A0A9N7NQ75-F1
#
_cell.length_a   1.000
_cell.length_b   1.000
_cell.length_c   1.000
_cell.angle_alpha   90.00
_cell.angle_beta   90.00
_cell.angle_gamma   90.00
#
_symmetry.space_group_name_H-M   'P 1'
#
loop_
_entity.id
_entity.type
_entity.pdbx_description
1 polymer ?
#
loop_
_entity_poly.entity_id
_entity_poly.type
_entity_poly.pdbx_seq_one_letter_code
_entity_poly.pdbx_strand_id
1 'polypeptide(L)' 'VLVAYQNFTGQKVNLLKSSVFFSRNACDEVKAAVCQVLNGTEVCNSTRYLGLSMGL' A
#
# COMPACT_ATOMS: atom_id res chain seq x y z
N VAL A 1 7.67 8.66 2.73
CA VAL A 1 6.55 9.20 1.92
C VAL A 1 5.34 9.62 2.76
N LEU A 2 4.73 8.71 3.54
CA LEU A 2 3.52 9.04 4.32
C LEU A 2 3.73 10.14 5.36
N VAL A 3 4.91 10.21 5.99
CA VAL A 3 5.28 11.31 6.91
C VAL A 3 5.30 12.67 6.19
N ALA A 4 5.82 12.72 4.95
CA ALA A 4 5.82 13.96 4.17
C ALA A 4 4.39 14.39 3.80
N TYR A 5 3.52 13.43 3.47
CA TYR A 5 2.09 13.70 3.25
C TYR A 5 1.40 14.25 4.51
N GLN A 6 1.68 13.67 5.69
CA GLN A 6 1.15 14.18 6.96
C GLN A 6 1.59 15.62 7.22
N ASN A 7 2.88 15.90 7.03
CA ASN A 7 3.44 17.24 7.26
C ASN A 7 2.90 18.27 6.26
N PHE A 8 2.67 17.87 5.02
CA PHE A 8 2.16 18.77 3.97
C PHE A 8 0.67 19.07 4.12
N THR A 9 -0.13 18.05 4.45
CA THR A 9 -1.60 18.18 4.48
C THR A 9 -2.17 18.47 5.87
N GLY A 10 -1.38 18.28 6.93
CA GLY A 10 -1.84 18.29 8.32
C GLY A 10 -2.74 17.09 8.69
N GLN A 11 -3.04 16.20 7.74
CA GLN A 11 -3.86 15.02 7.98
C GLN A 11 -3.02 13.93 8.64
N LYS A 12 -3.48 13.41 9.77
CA LYS A 12 -2.83 12.27 10.43
C LYS A 12 -3.07 11.00 9.62
N VAL A 13 -1.98 10.30 9.29
CA VAL A 13 -2.01 8.99 8.65
C VAL A 13 -1.86 7.93 9.72
N ASN A 14 -2.83 7.02 9.79
CA ASN A 14 -2.76 5.89 10.70
C ASN A 14 -1.89 4.78 10.08
N LEU A 15 -0.58 4.85 10.33
CA LEU A 15 0.38 3.88 9.82
C LEU A 15 0.08 2.45 10.32
N LEU A 16 -0.43 2.29 11.54
CA LEU A 16 -0.77 0.98 12.14
C LEU A 16 -1.97 0.31 11.46
N LYS A 17 -2.84 1.09 10.81
CA LYS A 17 -4.02 0.58 10.07
C LYS A 17 -3.86 0.72 8.55
N SER A 18 -2.71 1.21 8.10
CA SER A 18 -2.41 1.31 6.68
C SER A 18 -1.92 -0.05 6.19
N SER A 19 -2.34 -0.45 4.99
CA SER A 19 -1.92 -1.70 4.37
C SER A 19 -1.67 -1.46 2.89
N VAL A 20 -0.70 -2.18 2.32
CA VAL A 20 -0.35 -2.07 0.91
C VAL A 20 -0.77 -3.34 0.19
N PHE A 21 -1.37 -3.15 -1.00
CA PHE A 21 -1.72 -4.23 -1.91
C PHE A 21 -0.83 -4.16 -3.14
N PHE A 22 -0.28 -5.31 -3.53
CA PHE A 22 0.48 -5.44 -4.76
C PHE A 22 -0.28 -6.30 -5.76
N SER A 23 -0.13 -5.98 -7.04
CA SER A 23 -0.59 -6.88 -8.11
C SER A 23 0.20 -8.20 -8.04
N ARG A 24 -0.42 -9.30 -8.51
CA ARG A 24 0.23 -10.61 -8.61
C ARG A 24 1.52 -10.58 -9.43
N ASN A 25 1.60 -9.67 -10.41
CA ASN A 25 2.74 -9.54 -11.30
C ASN A 25 3.84 -8.62 -10.76
N ALA A 26 3.67 -8.03 -9.58
CA ALA A 26 4.71 -7.20 -8.99
C ALA A 26 5.89 -8.06 -8.53
N CYS A 27 7.11 -7.65 -8.91
CA CYS A 27 8.35 -8.30 -8.50
C CYS A 27 8.59 -8.12 -6.99
N ASP A 28 9.06 -9.15 -6.31
CA ASP A 28 9.23 -9.14 -4.84
C ASP A 28 10.28 -8.12 -4.37
N GLU A 29 11.30 -7.86 -5.18
CA GLU A 29 12.28 -6.80 -4.91
C GLU A 29 11.61 -5.42 -4.83
N VAL A 30 10.67 -5.16 -5.73
CA VAL A 30 9.89 -3.91 -5.75
C VAL A 30 8.96 -3.85 -4.54
N LYS A 31 8.31 -4.96 -4.17
CA LYS A 31 7.46 -5.01 -2.97
C LYS A 31 8.26 -4.67 -1.70
N ALA A 32 9.43 -5.28 -1.56
CA ALA A 32 10.32 -5.06 -0.42
C ALA A 32 10.79 -3.59 -0.34
N ALA A 33 11.25 -3.04 -1.47
CA ALA A 33 11.68 -1.64 -1.54
C ALA A 33 10.54 -0.67 -1.18
N VAL A 34 9.33 -0.91 -1.69
CA VAL A 34 8.16 -0.07 -1.40
C VAL A 34 7.74 -0.16 0.07
N CYS A 35 7.72 -1.37 0.66
CA CYS A 35 7.42 -1.54 2.08
C CYS A 35 8.45 -0.84 2.99
N GLN A 36 9.73 -0.88 2.62
CA GLN A 36 10.79 -0.17 3.34
C GLN A 36 10.57 1.35 3.28
N VAL A 37 10.25 1.89 2.11
CA VAL A 37 9.97 3.33 1.91
C VAL A 37 8.70 3.78 2.66
N LEU A 38 7.74 2.88 2.85
CA LEU A 38 6.51 3.08 3.60
C LEU A 38 6.65 2.73 5.09
N ASN A 39 7.88 2.73 5.61
CA ASN A 39 8.15 2.62 7.05
C ASN A 39 7.72 1.28 7.66
N GLY A 40 7.79 0.19 6.90
CA GLY A 40 7.44 -1.16 7.36
C GLY A 40 5.94 -1.44 7.32
N THR A 41 5.19 -0.77 6.44
CA THR A 41 3.75 -1.07 6.26
C THR A 41 3.57 -2.52 5.82
N GLU A 42 2.68 -3.24 6.49
CA GLU A 42 2.43 -4.66 6.24
C GLU A 42 1.83 -4.88 4.84
N VAL A 43 2.32 -5.92 4.17
CA VAL A 43 1.75 -6.38 2.91
C VAL A 43 0.46 -7.13 3.22
N CYS A 44 -0.68 -6.57 2.81
CA CYS A 44 -1.92 -7.32 2.87
C CYS A 44 -2.02 -8.23 1.65
N ASN A 45 -1.86 -9.53 1.87
CA ASN A 45 -2.20 -10.56 0.90
C ASN A 45 -3.72 -10.76 0.89
N SER A 46 -4.47 -9.79 0.34
CA SER A 46 -5.89 -9.96 0.09
C SER A 46 -6.10 -10.44 -1.33
N THR A 47 -6.65 -11.65 -1.47
CA THR A 47 -7.22 -12.16 -2.72
C THR A 47 -8.58 -11.55 -3.03
N ARG A 48 -9.06 -10.59 -2.21
CA ARG A 48 -10.38 -9.96 -2.40
C ARG A 48 -10.36 -9.15 -3.69
N TYR A 49 -11.07 -9.67 -4.68
CA TYR A 49 -11.41 -9.00 -5.91
C TYR A 49 -12.01 -7.62 -5.59
N LEU A 50 -11.36 -6.54 -6.05
CA LEU A 50 -11.77 -5.14 -5.76
C LEU A 50 -13.02 -4.70 -6.54
N GLY A 51 -13.83 -5.64 -7.03
CA GLY A 51 -15.11 -5.33 -7.68
C GLY A 51 -14.98 -4.55 -8.99
N LEU A 52 -13.81 -4.55 -9.64
CA LEU A 52 -13.70 -4.09 -11.02
C LEU A 52 -14.60 -5.00 -11.86
N SER A 53 -15.72 -4.49 -12.36
CA SER A 53 -16.54 -5.22 -13.33
C SER A 53 -15.63 -5.56 -14.51
N MET A 54 -15.36 -6.85 -14.75
CA MET A 54 -14.86 -7.25 -16.06
C MET A 54 -16.02 -6.98 -17.00
N GLY A 55 -15.92 -5.90 -17.78
CA GLY A 55 -16.96 -5.48 -18.71
C GLY A 55 -17.43 -6.68 -19.54
N LEU A 56 -18.71 -7.02 -19.38
CA LEU A 56 -19.49 -7.78 -20.34
C LEU A 56 -20.00 -6.80 -21.39
#